data_AF-A0A937SFQ6-F1
#
_entry.id   AF-A0A937SFQ6-F1
#
_cell.length_a   1.000
_cell.length_b   1.000
_cell.length_c   1.000
_cell.angle_alpha   90.00
_cell.angle_beta   90.00
_cell.angle_gamma   90.00
#
_symmetry.space_group_name_H-M   'P 1'
#
loop_
_entity.id
_entity.type
_entity.pdbx_description
1 polymer ?
#
loop_
_entity_poly.entity_id
_entity_poly.type
_entity_poly.pdbx_seq_one_letter_code
_entity_poly.pdbx_strand_id
1 'polypeptide(L)'
;MRLRWSSNPVFYDEEYARACGYDGLVAHPMFTNQVLFFLLQKGHGSWIRTPGSRNPGQILEWHDPIRVGNILTLKTKGYDKWIKRGKYYMRYLSELYDQHGTLKMSGYMTLILPKSKEDVLRFIKGEHALEA
;
A
#
# COMPACT_ATOMS: atom_id res chain seq x y z
N MET A 1 -16.75 -6.00 10.15
CA MET A 1 -16.68 -4.56 10.48
C MET A 1 -16.72 -3.77 9.18
N ARG A 2 -17.76 -2.95 8.93
CA ARG A 2 -17.90 -2.13 7.72
C ARG A 2 -17.39 -0.72 8.03
N LEU A 3 -16.42 -0.23 7.27
CA LEU A 3 -15.96 1.15 7.39
C LEU A 3 -17.01 2.08 6.78
N ARG A 4 -17.33 3.18 7.48
CA ARG A 4 -18.40 4.14 7.13
C ARG A 4 -18.35 4.65 5.69
N TRP A 5 -17.16 4.69 5.09
CA TRP A 5 -16.91 5.21 3.74
C TRP A 5 -17.08 4.17 2.61
N SER A 6 -17.33 2.90 2.96
CA SER A 6 -17.57 1.81 2.00
C SER A 6 -19.07 1.52 1.89
N SER A 7 -19.87 2.56 1.62
CA SER A 7 -21.32 2.44 1.53
C SER A 7 -21.82 1.95 0.17
N ASN A 8 -20.98 1.98 -0.88
CA ASN A 8 -21.38 1.59 -2.23
C ASN A 8 -21.71 0.08 -2.32
N PRO A 9 -22.93 -0.29 -2.77
CA PRO A 9 -23.39 -1.69 -2.85
C PRO A 9 -22.55 -2.59 -3.74
N VAL A 10 -21.80 -2.06 -4.70
CA VAL A 10 -20.90 -2.86 -5.56
C VAL A 10 -19.88 -3.71 -4.77
N PHE A 11 -19.60 -3.33 -3.51
CA PHE A 11 -18.64 -4.02 -2.65
C PHE A 11 -19.24 -5.11 -1.75
N TYR A 12 -20.57 -5.25 -1.69
CA TYR A 12 -21.22 -6.22 -0.78
C TYR A 12 -22.56 -6.79 -1.24
N ASP A 13 -23.15 -6.28 -2.33
CA ASP A 13 -24.38 -6.76 -2.94
C ASP A 13 -24.04 -7.32 -4.32
N GLU A 14 -24.11 -8.65 -4.46
CA GLU A 14 -23.77 -9.34 -5.70
C GLU A 14 -24.73 -9.03 -6.83
N GLU A 15 -26.03 -8.89 -6.55
CA GLU A 15 -27.03 -8.59 -7.58
C GLU A 15 -26.81 -7.18 -8.12
N TYR A 16 -26.56 -6.22 -7.23
CA TYR A 16 -26.21 -4.86 -7.63
C TYR A 16 -24.90 -4.81 -8.43
N ALA A 17 -23.86 -5.52 -7.98
CA ALA A 17 -22.58 -5.55 -8.68
C ALA A 17 -22.73 -6.13 -10.10
N ARG A 18 -23.51 -7.21 -10.27
CA ARG A 18 -23.85 -7.77 -11.58
C ARG A 18 -24.64 -6.81 -12.45
N ALA A 19 -25.62 -6.11 -11.88
CA ALA A 19 -26.38 -5.08 -12.58
C ALA A 19 -25.49 -3.92 -13.07
N CYS A 20 -24.38 -3.64 -12.38
CA CYS A 20 -23.37 -2.67 -12.80
C CYS A 20 -22.36 -3.21 -13.84
N GLY A 21 -22.51 -4.45 -14.30
CA GLY A 21 -21.64 -5.06 -15.31
C GLY A 21 -20.38 -5.75 -14.76
N TYR A 22 -20.31 -6.01 -13.45
CA TYR A 22 -19.25 -6.84 -12.87
C TYR A 22 -19.70 -8.31 -12.82
N ASP A 23 -18.76 -9.25 -12.88
CA ASP A 23 -19.07 -10.68 -12.77
C ASP A 23 -19.45 -11.13 -11.34
N GLY A 24 -19.37 -10.22 -10.37
CA GLY A 24 -19.62 -10.44 -8.95
C GLY A 24 -19.06 -9.30 -8.09
N LEU A 25 -18.84 -9.55 -6.80
CA LEU A 25 -18.26 -8.55 -5.90
C LEU A 25 -16.85 -8.14 -6.33
N VAL A 26 -16.59 -6.84 -6.27
CA VAL A 26 -15.26 -6.26 -6.42
C VAL A 26 -14.75 -5.76 -5.08
N ALA A 27 -13.45 -5.82 -4.86
CA ALA A 27 -12.86 -5.24 -3.67
C ALA A 27 -12.87 -3.72 -3.75
N HIS A 28 -13.15 -3.07 -2.63
CA HIS A 28 -12.99 -1.62 -2.51
C HIS A 28 -11.55 -1.20 -2.84
N PRO A 29 -11.27 -0.13 -3.60
CA PRO A 29 -9.90 0.27 -3.95
C PRO A 29 -8.92 0.34 -2.76
N MET A 30 -9.36 0.93 -1.64
CA MET A 30 -8.59 0.98 -0.38
C MET A 30 -8.33 -0.38 0.32
N PHE A 31 -9.03 -1.45 -0.04
CA PHE A 31 -8.68 -2.82 0.39
C PHE A 31 -7.26 -3.20 -0.05
N THR A 32 -6.85 -2.71 -1.22
CA THR A 32 -5.52 -2.93 -1.79
C THR A 32 -4.41 -2.56 -0.80
N ASN A 33 -4.57 -1.49 -0.03
CA ASN A 33 -3.56 -1.09 0.95
C ASN A 33 -3.33 -2.17 2.02
N GLN A 34 -4.40 -2.79 2.52
CA GLN A 34 -4.28 -3.88 3.50
C GLN A 34 -3.59 -5.10 2.90
N VAL A 35 -3.95 -5.45 1.66
CA VAL A 35 -3.30 -6.54 0.91
C VAL A 35 -1.81 -6.27 0.72
N LEU A 36 -1.42 -5.06 0.33
CA LEU A 36 -0.02 -4.68 0.18
C LEU A 36 0.76 -4.87 1.48
N PHE A 37 0.25 -4.35 2.60
CA PHE A 37 0.91 -4.54 3.90
C PHE A 37 0.96 -6.01 4.31
N PHE A 38 -0.07 -6.81 4.01
CA PHE A 38 -0.05 -8.24 4.26
C PHE A 38 1.01 -8.97 3.43
N LEU A 39 1.14 -8.65 2.14
CA LEU A 39 2.11 -9.29 1.25
C LEU A 39 3.56 -8.87 1.52
N LEU A 40 3.80 -7.70 2.11
CA LEU A 40 5.12 -7.22 2.53
C LEU A 40 5.72 -7.98 3.75
N GLN A 41 5.14 -9.09 4.19
CA GLN A 41 5.47 -9.79 5.44
C GLN A 41 6.88 -10.40 5.52
N LYS A 42 7.57 -10.64 4.40
CA LYS A 42 8.88 -11.32 4.38
C LYS A 42 9.86 -10.61 3.44
N GLY A 43 11.10 -10.39 3.90
CA GLY A 43 12.23 -9.94 3.06
C GLY A 43 13.08 -8.83 3.68
N HIS A 44 14.38 -8.85 3.39
CA HIS A 44 15.26 -7.70 3.59
C HIS A 44 14.90 -6.63 2.54
N GLY A 45 14.90 -5.34 2.92
CA GLY A 45 14.73 -4.24 1.96
C GLY A 45 13.35 -3.58 1.87
N SER A 46 12.38 -3.93 2.74
CA SER A 46 11.14 -3.15 2.87
C SER A 46 11.31 -2.04 3.91
N TRP A 47 11.83 -0.90 3.48
CA TRP A 47 11.87 0.35 4.27
C TRP A 47 10.47 0.84 4.69
N ILE A 48 9.40 0.29 4.10
CA ILE A 48 7.99 0.60 4.41
C ILE A 48 7.64 0.28 5.88
N ARG A 49 8.32 -0.71 6.48
CA ARG A 49 8.09 -1.10 7.88
C ARG A 49 9.13 -0.56 8.85
N THR A 50 10.03 0.32 8.39
CA THR A 50 11.05 0.90 9.26
C THR A 50 10.39 1.77 10.35
N PRO A 51 10.65 1.52 11.65
CA PRO A 51 10.18 2.38 12.73
C PRO A 51 10.58 3.84 12.49
N GLY A 52 9.64 4.76 12.71
CA GLY A 52 9.85 6.19 12.47
C GLY A 52 9.71 6.63 11.00
N SER A 53 9.49 5.71 10.07
CA SER A 53 9.12 6.07 8.70
C SER A 53 7.77 6.79 8.68
N ARG A 54 7.64 7.78 7.80
CA ARG A 54 6.41 8.57 7.63
C ARG A 54 5.97 8.49 6.17
N ASN A 55 4.66 8.40 5.93
CA ASN A 55 4.09 8.37 4.59
C ASN A 55 3.65 9.80 4.18
N PRO A 56 4.44 10.56 3.41
CA PRO A 56 4.04 11.89 2.92
C PRO A 56 3.03 11.84 1.77
N GLY A 57 2.78 10.68 1.17
CA GLY A 57 1.87 10.55 0.04
C GLY A 57 2.17 9.34 -0.85
N GLN A 58 1.15 8.99 -1.64
CA GLN A 58 1.18 7.89 -2.59
C GLN A 58 0.39 8.26 -3.85
N ILE A 59 0.78 7.70 -4.98
CA ILE A 59 0.02 7.73 -6.24
C ILE A 59 -0.37 6.30 -6.53
N LEU A 60 -1.66 6.01 -6.64
CA LEU A 60 -2.19 4.68 -6.87
C LEU A 60 -3.06 4.68 -8.12
N GLU A 61 -2.85 3.70 -8.98
CA GLU A 61 -3.60 3.50 -10.22
C GLU A 61 -4.17 2.08 -10.21
N TRP A 62 -5.48 1.97 -10.33
CA TRP A 62 -6.18 0.68 -10.42
C TRP A 62 -6.49 0.40 -11.89
N HIS A 63 -5.97 -0.72 -12.39
CA HIS A 63 -6.06 -1.12 -13.80
C HIS A 63 -7.16 -2.16 -14.03
N ASP A 64 -7.38 -3.05 -13.06
CA ASP A 64 -8.46 -4.04 -13.09
C ASP A 64 -8.99 -4.34 -11.67
N PRO A 65 -10.31 -4.54 -11.48
CA PRO A 65 -10.86 -4.83 -10.17
C PRO A 65 -10.32 -6.13 -9.57
N ILE A 66 -9.94 -6.08 -8.29
CA ILE A 66 -9.65 -7.29 -7.52
C ILE A 66 -10.98 -7.96 -7.18
N ARG A 67 -11.10 -9.26 -7.51
CA ARG A 67 -12.32 -10.05 -7.29
C ARG A 67 -12.08 -11.17 -6.28
N VAL A 68 -13.17 -11.70 -5.74
CA VAL A 68 -13.12 -12.92 -4.92
C VAL A 68 -12.50 -14.06 -5.75
N GLY A 69 -11.57 -14.78 -5.14
CA GLY A 69 -10.83 -15.87 -5.80
C GLY A 69 -9.56 -15.45 -6.54
N ASN A 70 -9.25 -14.16 -6.67
CA ASN A 70 -7.94 -13.73 -7.19
C ASN A 70 -6.80 -14.17 -6.25
N ILE A 71 -5.74 -14.75 -6.83
CA ILE A 71 -4.48 -15.03 -6.12
C ILE A 71 -3.52 -13.90 -6.46
N LEU A 72 -3.16 -13.11 -5.46
CA LEU A 72 -2.45 -11.85 -5.67
C LEU A 72 -0.95 -11.99 -5.38
N THR A 73 -0.13 -11.46 -6.28
CA THR A 73 1.33 -11.37 -6.15
C THR A 73 1.77 -9.92 -6.17
N LEU A 74 2.48 -9.50 -5.12
CA LEU A 74 3.09 -8.17 -5.03
C LEU A 74 4.53 -8.20 -5.52
N LYS A 75 4.86 -7.31 -6.46
CA LYS A 75 6.24 -6.97 -6.83
C LYS A 75 6.52 -5.55 -6.37
N THR A 76 7.60 -5.35 -5.61
CA THR A 76 8.00 -4.03 -5.14
C THR A 76 9.49 -3.80 -5.40
N LYS A 77 9.85 -2.60 -5.82
CA LYS A 77 11.25 -2.19 -6.01
C LYS A 77 11.46 -0.75 -5.58
N GLY A 78 12.68 -0.45 -5.12
CA GLY A 78 13.11 0.93 -4.93
C GLY A 78 13.10 1.64 -6.27
N TYR A 79 12.33 2.72 -6.37
CA TYR A 79 12.16 3.50 -7.59
C TYR A 79 13.05 4.74 -7.58
N ASP A 80 13.06 5.49 -6.48
CA ASP A 80 13.85 6.72 -6.36
C ASP A 80 14.21 7.01 -4.90
N LYS A 81 15.28 7.80 -4.69
CA LYS A 81 15.72 8.29 -3.39
C LYS A 81 16.26 9.72 -3.53
N TRP A 82 15.85 10.61 -2.63
CA TRP A 82 16.32 12.00 -2.66
C TRP A 82 16.34 12.62 -1.27
N ILE A 83 17.09 13.72 -1.13
CA ILE A 83 17.11 14.52 0.08
C ILE A 83 16.44 15.86 -0.24
N LYS A 84 15.44 16.25 0.57
CA LYS A 84 14.76 17.55 0.43
C LYS A 84 14.48 18.13 1.81
N ARG A 85 14.92 19.37 2.05
CA ARG A 85 14.76 20.06 3.35
C ARG A 85 15.28 19.22 4.54
N GLY A 86 16.45 18.60 4.38
CA GLY A 86 17.08 17.76 5.40
C GLY A 86 16.40 16.41 5.66
N LYS A 87 15.36 16.05 4.91
CA LYS A 87 14.62 14.79 5.05
C LYS A 87 15.03 13.81 3.95
N TYR A 88 15.08 12.53 4.31
CA TYR A 88 15.50 11.43 3.44
C TYR A 88 14.27 10.75 2.87
N TYR A 89 14.05 10.91 1.57
CA TYR A 89 12.92 10.34 0.88
C TYR A 89 13.32 9.07 0.14
N MET A 90 12.44 8.08 0.17
CA MET A 90 12.52 6.85 -0.60
C MET A 90 11.17 6.63 -1.25
N ARG A 91 11.15 6.32 -2.55
CA ARG A 91 9.94 5.99 -3.28
C ARG A 91 10.03 4.57 -3.79
N TYR A 92 8.98 3.80 -3.57
CA TYR A 92 8.79 2.47 -4.12
C TYR A 92 7.88 2.53 -5.34
N LEU A 93 8.14 1.67 -6.32
CA LEU A 93 7.14 1.22 -7.26
C LEU A 93 6.65 -0.15 -6.78
N SER A 94 5.34 -0.28 -6.59
CA SER A 94 4.68 -1.52 -6.21
C SER A 94 3.61 -1.86 -7.23
N GLU A 95 3.61 -3.10 -7.66
CA GLU A 95 2.71 -3.62 -8.68
C GLU A 95 2.07 -4.90 -8.15
N LEU A 96 0.75 -4.99 -8.29
CA LEU A 96 -0.05 -6.10 -7.84
C LEU A 96 -0.62 -6.84 -9.04
N TYR A 97 -0.30 -8.13 -9.15
CA TYR A 97 -0.72 -9.00 -10.24
C TYR A 97 -1.64 -10.11 -9.73
N ASP A 98 -2.53 -10.63 -10.59
CA ASP A 98 -3.26 -11.87 -10.30
C ASP A 98 -2.52 -13.13 -10.81
N GLN A 99 -3.16 -14.30 -10.65
CA GLN A 99 -2.64 -15.60 -11.11
C GLN A 99 -2.44 -15.71 -12.62
N HIS A 100 -3.07 -14.82 -13.41
CA HIS A 100 -2.96 -14.81 -14.86
C HIS A 100 -1.92 -13.78 -15.34
N GLY A 101 -1.25 -13.08 -14.42
CA GLY A 101 -0.30 -12.02 -14.75
C GLY A 101 -0.97 -10.69 -15.11
N THR A 102 -2.28 -10.54 -14.86
CA THR A 102 -2.99 -9.28 -15.09
C THR A 102 -2.60 -8.27 -14.02
N LEU A 103 -2.14 -7.08 -14.43
CA LEU A 103 -1.86 -5.99 -13.51
C LEU A 103 -3.18 -5.46 -12.94
N LYS A 104 -3.36 -5.56 -11.61
CA LYS A 104 -4.53 -5.03 -10.90
C LYS A 104 -4.31 -3.58 -10.44
N MET A 105 -3.11 -3.29 -9.94
CA MET A 105 -2.78 -1.98 -9.39
C MET A 105 -1.29 -1.71 -9.53
N SER A 106 -0.94 -0.49 -9.89
CA SER A 106 0.42 0.05 -9.77
C SER A 106 0.41 1.26 -8.86
N GLY A 107 1.43 1.37 -8.02
CA GLY A 107 1.49 2.39 -7.00
C GLY A 107 2.90 2.89 -6.76
N TYR A 108 3.01 4.20 -6.63
CA TYR A 108 4.18 4.86 -6.12
C TYR A 108 3.96 5.27 -4.67
N MET A 109 4.69 4.63 -3.75
CA MET A 109 4.61 4.93 -2.33
C MET A 109 5.86 5.66 -1.89
N THR A 110 5.69 6.88 -1.37
CA THR A 110 6.79 7.66 -0.84
C THR A 110 6.88 7.48 0.66
N LEU A 111 8.10 7.40 1.16
CA LEU A 111 8.43 7.39 2.58
C LEU A 111 9.43 8.48 2.87
N ILE A 112 9.29 9.10 4.04
CA ILE A 112 10.37 9.81 4.71
C ILE A 112 10.98 8.83 5.70
N LEU A 113 12.27 8.56 5.56
CA LEU A 113 13.01 7.64 6.41
C LEU A 113 13.79 8.40 7.50
N PRO A 114 14.00 7.77 8.68
CA PRO A 114 15.00 8.24 9.63
C PRO A 114 16.39 8.32 8.99
N LYS A 115 17.21 9.27 9.43
CA LYS A 115 18.51 9.55 8.79
C LYS A 115 19.52 8.44 9.08
N SER A 116 19.49 7.85 10.27
CA SER A 116 20.44 6.80 10.66
C SER A 116 19.78 5.64 11.41
N LYS A 117 20.56 4.56 11.61
CA LYS A 117 20.14 3.41 12.41
C LYS A 117 19.87 3.79 13.86
N GLU A 118 20.66 4.71 14.42
CA GLU A 118 20.48 5.25 15.76
C GLU A 118 19.12 5.93 15.88
N ASP A 119 18.71 6.72 14.88
CA ASP A 119 17.37 7.34 14.85
C ASP A 119 16.26 6.27 14.86
N VAL A 120 16.41 5.21 14.06
CA VAL A 120 15.45 4.07 14.06
C VAL A 120 15.38 3.42 15.45
N LEU A 121 16.52 3.21 16.11
CA LEU A 121 16.59 2.61 17.44
C LEU A 121 15.93 3.49 18.51
N ARG A 122 16.00 4.82 18.39
CA ARG A 122 15.27 5.75 19.27
C ARG A 122 13.75 5.55 19.16
N PHE A 123 13.22 5.44 17.94
CA PHE A 123 11.80 5.14 17.73
C PHE A 123 11.37 3.79 18.33
N ILE A 124 12.23 2.77 18.26
CA ILE A 124 11.96 1.45 18.87
C ILE A 124 11.86 1.56 20.40
N LYS A 125 12.64 2.45 21.03
CA LYS A 125 12.60 2.71 22.47
C LYS A 125 11.42 3.58 22.91
N GLY A 126 10.58 4.03 21.99
CA GLY A 126 9.48 4.97 22.28
C GLY A 126 9.92 6.43 22.41
N GLU A 127 11.18 6.74 22.08
CA GLU A 127 11.66 8.11 22.00
C GLU A 127 11.12 8.73 20.72
N HIS A 128 10.00 9.43 20.83
CA HIS A 128 9.49 10.26 19.74
C HIS A 128 10.35 11.51 19.66
N ALA A 129 10.78 11.88 18.45
CA ALA A 129 11.41 13.18 18.23
C ALA A 129 10.43 14.27 18.70
N LEU A 130 10.68 14.83 19.88
CA LEU A 130 10.01 16.00 20.41
C LEU A 130 10.48 17.22 19.60
N GLU A 131 9.46 17.93 19.13
CA GLU A 131 9.44 19.25 18.47
C GLU A 131 9.98 19.37 17.03
N ALA A 132 9.19 20.13 16.26
CA ALA A 132 9.30 20.37 14.83
C ALA A 132 10.11 21.64 14.52
#